data_AF-A0A142FWZ7-F1
#
_entry.id   AF-A0A142FWZ7-F1
#
_cell.length_a   1.000
_cell.length_b   1.000
_cell.length_c   1.000
_cell.angle_alpha   90.00
_cell.angle_beta   90.00
_cell.angle_gamma   90.00
#
_symmetry.space_group_name_H-M   'P 1'
#
loop_
_entity.id
_entity.type
_entity.pdbx_description
1 polymer ?
#
loop_
_entity_poly.entity_id
_entity_poly.type
_entity_poly.pdbx_seq_one_letter_code
_entity_poly.pdbx_strand_id
1 'polypeptide(L)'
;MIKKILAMGIVAIALLGSGCSAWSKADDTLWMISIAAPQHYEVWVTDMFLEKTGERSWRQPIGTVGCCWKGPHGPTGAGGGVDPFPELILVNWFSYAEQKYYTKIIKVPPDLLDRMREPATYKTPMGVYSGPRNFMTIGLAPGGTVVVWILNQIGNEIEVMRMQATEVPGDPSRFTERTKGYLERNGDYLREHGIPMEGW
;
A
#
# COMPACT_ATOMS: atom_id res chain seq x y z
N MET A 1 0.00 59.40 -59.81
CA MET A 1 1.27 58.91 -60.37
C MET A 1 2.41 59.31 -59.44
N ILE A 2 3.39 58.39 -59.23
CA ILE A 2 4.66 58.55 -58.48
C ILE A 2 4.51 58.35 -56.95
N LYS A 3 5.24 57.50 -56.22
CA LYS A 3 6.19 56.38 -56.47
C LYS A 3 6.48 55.71 -55.10
N LYS A 4 6.71 54.38 -55.11
CA LYS A 4 7.65 53.57 -54.27
C LYS A 4 7.33 53.47 -52.76
N ILE A 5 6.94 52.32 -52.19
CA ILE A 5 7.68 51.05 -51.97
C ILE A 5 9.12 51.25 -51.49
N LEU A 6 9.33 51.14 -50.17
CA LEU A 6 10.17 50.13 -49.48
C LEU A 6 10.68 50.72 -48.16
N ALA A 7 10.17 50.22 -47.04
CA ALA A 7 10.87 50.28 -45.76
C ALA A 7 10.53 49.00 -44.99
N MET A 8 11.34 47.97 -45.26
CA MET A 8 11.43 46.76 -44.47
C MET A 8 12.08 47.13 -43.14
N GLY A 9 11.27 47.22 -42.08
CA GLY A 9 11.72 47.51 -40.71
C GLY A 9 11.21 46.44 -39.77
N ILE A 10 12.06 45.45 -39.51
CA ILE A 10 11.96 44.45 -38.44
C ILE A 10 11.82 45.18 -37.10
N VAL A 11 10.84 44.85 -36.24
CA VAL A 11 10.98 44.75 -34.77
C VAL A 11 9.76 44.03 -34.14
N ALA A 12 10.08 42.91 -33.50
CA ALA A 12 9.47 42.26 -32.33
C ALA A 12 7.98 41.88 -32.33
N ILE A 13 7.74 40.64 -32.75
CA ILE A 13 6.70 39.77 -32.17
C ILE A 13 7.01 39.63 -30.67
N ALA A 14 6.25 40.32 -29.83
CA ALA A 14 6.27 40.14 -28.38
C ALA A 14 4.83 39.89 -27.92
N LEU A 15 4.58 38.64 -27.54
CA LEU A 15 3.56 38.11 -26.60
C LEU A 15 3.19 36.66 -26.97
N LEU A 16 4.20 35.82 -27.21
CA LEU A 16 4.12 34.38 -26.93
C LEU A 16 4.82 34.19 -25.59
N GLY A 17 4.07 34.16 -24.49
CA GLY A 17 4.72 34.15 -23.17
C GLY A 17 3.80 34.05 -21.97
N SER A 18 2.70 33.30 -22.07
CA SER A 18 1.99 32.83 -20.88
C SER A 18 1.31 31.50 -21.13
N GLY A 19 2.02 30.61 -21.84
CA GLY A 19 1.87 29.19 -21.60
C GLY A 19 2.70 28.87 -20.36
N CYS A 20 2.15 29.08 -19.17
CA CYS A 20 2.57 28.25 -18.05
C CYS A 20 2.16 26.83 -18.43
N SER A 21 3.06 26.11 -19.11
CA SER A 21 3.08 24.68 -18.95
C SER A 21 3.37 24.45 -17.48
N ALA A 22 2.32 24.37 -16.68
CA ALA A 22 2.32 23.52 -15.52
C ALA A 22 2.59 22.10 -16.05
N TRP A 23 3.85 21.84 -16.39
CA TRP A 23 4.43 20.52 -16.27
C TRP A 23 4.35 20.24 -14.77
N SER A 24 3.19 19.75 -14.33
CA SER A 24 3.18 18.79 -13.24
C SER A 24 4.20 17.75 -13.67
N LYS A 25 5.38 17.75 -13.05
CA LYS A 25 6.30 16.63 -13.20
C LYS A 25 5.44 15.40 -13.00
N ALA A 26 5.40 14.53 -14.01
CA ALA A 26 4.89 13.19 -13.81
C ALA A 26 5.62 12.68 -12.56
N ASP A 27 4.84 12.19 -11.61
CA ASP A 27 5.38 11.72 -10.38
C ASP A 27 6.08 10.39 -10.64
N ASP A 28 7.38 10.44 -10.90
CA ASP A 28 8.22 9.25 -11.14
C ASP A 28 8.37 8.37 -9.88
N THR A 29 7.66 8.69 -8.79
CA THR A 29 7.63 7.90 -7.56
C THR A 29 6.93 6.56 -7.83
N LEU A 30 7.66 5.47 -7.60
CA LEU A 30 7.06 4.14 -7.53
C LEU A 30 6.29 3.99 -6.22
N TRP A 31 4.97 4.10 -6.30
CA TRP A 31 4.06 3.83 -5.18
C TRP A 31 3.86 2.33 -5.00
N MET A 32 3.92 1.89 -3.74
CA MET A 32 3.86 0.48 -3.39
C MET A 32 2.73 0.23 -2.39
N ILE A 33 1.97 -0.85 -2.60
CA ILE A 33 1.04 -1.38 -1.60
C ILE A 33 1.49 -2.78 -1.22
N SER A 34 1.59 -3.03 0.09
CA SER A 34 1.99 -4.32 0.65
C SER A 34 1.02 -4.78 1.74
N ILE A 35 1.05 -6.07 2.03
CA ILE A 35 0.34 -6.72 3.12
C ILE A 35 1.36 -7.21 4.15
N ALA A 36 1.12 -6.92 5.42
CA ALA A 36 1.88 -7.44 6.55
C ALA A 36 0.97 -8.26 7.48
N ALA A 37 1.56 -9.17 8.25
CA ALA A 37 0.87 -9.89 9.31
C ALA A 37 1.78 -10.00 10.55
N PRO A 38 1.21 -10.17 11.75
CA PRO A 38 2.01 -10.48 12.93
C PRO A 38 2.83 -11.76 12.76
N GLN A 39 4.00 -11.77 13.41
CA GLN A 39 4.78 -13.00 13.51
C GLN A 39 3.94 -14.08 14.22
N HIS A 40 4.07 -15.32 13.74
CA HIS A 40 3.26 -16.47 14.17
C HIS A 40 1.76 -16.40 13.84
N TYR A 41 1.26 -15.33 13.22
CA TYR A 41 -0.10 -15.24 12.69
C TYR A 41 -0.07 -15.21 11.16
N GLU A 42 0.18 -16.37 10.57
CA GLU A 42 0.23 -16.51 9.11
C GLU A 42 -1.19 -16.48 8.53
N VAL A 43 -1.36 -15.73 7.44
CA VAL A 43 -2.59 -15.64 6.66
C VAL A 43 -2.32 -15.99 5.19
N TRP A 44 -3.35 -16.45 4.51
CA TRP A 44 -3.38 -16.57 3.06
C TRP A 44 -4.33 -15.53 2.48
N VAL A 45 -3.80 -14.50 1.84
CA VAL A 45 -4.60 -13.53 1.08
C VAL A 45 -5.09 -14.21 -0.19
N THR A 46 -6.38 -14.53 -0.24
CA THR A 46 -6.99 -15.23 -1.39
C THR A 46 -7.11 -14.29 -2.57
N ASP A 47 -7.55 -13.06 -2.30
CA ASP A 47 -7.87 -12.06 -3.29
C ASP A 47 -7.61 -10.67 -2.75
N MET A 48 -6.90 -9.87 -3.54
CA MET A 48 -6.80 -8.43 -3.34
C MET A 48 -7.12 -7.76 -4.67
N PHE A 49 -8.12 -6.89 -4.65
CA PHE A 49 -8.53 -6.09 -5.79
C PHE A 49 -8.35 -4.62 -5.48
N LEU A 50 -7.75 -3.90 -6.42
CA LEU A 50 -7.50 -2.48 -6.37
C LEU A 50 -8.37 -1.81 -7.42
N GLU A 51 -8.94 -0.66 -7.08
CA GLU A 51 -9.77 0.11 -7.99
C GLU A 51 -9.46 1.60 -7.90
N LYS A 52 -9.29 2.21 -9.08
CA LYS A 52 -9.31 3.65 -9.30
C LYS A 52 -10.58 3.95 -10.09
N THR A 53 -11.53 4.65 -9.46
CA THR A 53 -12.87 4.83 -10.03
C THR A 53 -12.79 5.59 -11.36
N GLY A 54 -13.47 5.05 -12.37
CA GLY A 54 -13.48 5.63 -13.72
C GLY A 54 -12.24 5.36 -14.56
N GLU A 55 -11.22 4.68 -14.01
CA GLU A 55 -9.98 4.36 -14.73
C GLU A 55 -9.81 2.85 -14.90
N ARG A 56 -9.59 2.10 -13.81
CA ARG A 56 -9.48 0.64 -13.85
C ARG A 56 -9.62 -0.03 -12.49
N SER A 57 -9.95 -1.32 -12.52
CA SER A 57 -9.81 -2.25 -11.40
C SER A 57 -8.90 -3.41 -11.80
N TRP A 58 -8.05 -3.87 -10.89
CA TRP A 58 -7.12 -4.97 -11.15
C TRP A 58 -6.87 -5.82 -9.91
N ARG A 59 -6.46 -7.06 -10.14
CA ARG A 59 -6.09 -8.01 -9.08
C ARG A 59 -4.61 -7.84 -8.75
N GLN A 60 -4.28 -7.79 -7.45
CA GLN A 60 -2.92 -7.87 -6.94
C GLN A 60 -2.73 -9.23 -6.26
N PRO A 61 -1.94 -10.17 -6.82
CA PRO A 61 -1.70 -11.46 -6.19
C PRO A 61 -0.77 -11.30 -4.98
N ILE A 62 -1.18 -11.80 -3.82
CA ILE A 62 -0.40 -11.70 -2.57
C ILE A 62 0.00 -13.09 -2.05
N GLY A 63 -0.98 -13.97 -1.76
CA GLY A 63 -0.70 -15.31 -1.23
C GLY A 63 -0.37 -15.31 0.26
N THR A 64 0.64 -16.10 0.67
CA THR A 64 1.02 -16.25 2.08
C THR A 64 1.70 -15.01 2.64
N VAL A 65 1.25 -14.55 3.82
CA VAL A 65 1.89 -13.50 4.61
C VAL A 65 1.95 -13.96 6.07
N GLY A 66 3.14 -14.01 6.66
CA GLY A 66 3.32 -14.40 8.08
C GLY A 66 4.23 -13.48 8.87
N CYS A 67 4.56 -12.33 8.28
CA CYS A 67 5.48 -11.33 8.80
C CYS A 67 5.47 -10.12 7.83
N CYS A 68 5.84 -8.91 8.24
CA CYS A 68 6.24 -8.51 9.57
C CYS A 68 5.45 -7.25 9.95
N TRP A 69 4.55 -7.37 10.93
CA TRP A 69 3.70 -6.26 11.43
C TRP A 69 4.48 -5.15 12.14
N LYS A 70 5.45 -5.52 12.99
CA LYS A 70 6.23 -4.58 13.82
C LYS A 70 7.64 -5.10 14.07
N GLY A 71 8.48 -4.27 14.65
CA GLY A 71 9.85 -4.59 15.04
C GLY A 71 10.88 -4.27 13.96
N PRO A 72 12.11 -4.81 14.04
CA PRO A 72 13.21 -4.42 13.14
C PRO A 72 12.96 -4.77 11.66
N HIS A 73 11.91 -5.54 11.39
CA HIS A 73 11.54 -6.01 10.05
C HIS A 73 10.15 -5.52 9.60
N GLY A 74 9.43 -4.68 10.35
CA GLY A 74 8.04 -4.31 10.02
C GLY A 74 7.66 -2.87 10.41
N PRO A 75 6.58 -2.30 9.83
CA PRO A 75 5.58 -2.97 8.98
C PRO A 75 6.05 -3.14 7.52
N THR A 76 6.15 -4.39 7.04
CA THR A 76 6.45 -4.72 5.63
C THR A 76 5.95 -6.13 5.28
N GLY A 77 5.84 -6.43 3.99
CA GLY A 77 5.52 -7.77 3.52
C GLY A 77 5.24 -7.83 2.02
N ALA A 78 4.49 -8.84 1.59
CA ALA A 78 4.22 -9.12 0.18
C ALA A 78 3.37 -8.01 -0.46
N GLY A 79 3.73 -7.58 -1.66
CA GLY A 79 3.09 -6.45 -2.31
C GLY A 79 3.64 -6.16 -3.68
N GLY A 80 3.25 -5.02 -4.25
CA GLY A 80 3.67 -4.61 -5.57
C GLY A 80 3.45 -3.13 -5.84
N GLY A 81 4.05 -2.68 -6.94
CA GLY A 81 3.83 -1.33 -7.45
C GLY A 81 2.38 -1.12 -7.86
N VAL A 82 1.90 0.10 -7.68
CA VAL A 82 0.57 0.53 -8.09
C VAL A 82 0.64 1.80 -8.90
N ASP A 83 0.00 1.77 -10.07
CA ASP A 83 -0.20 2.93 -10.94
C ASP A 83 -1.44 2.65 -11.79
N PRO A 84 -2.56 3.35 -11.63
CA PRO A 84 -2.76 4.50 -10.72
C PRO A 84 -2.79 4.08 -9.25
N PHE A 85 -2.68 5.05 -8.34
CA PHE A 85 -2.93 4.82 -6.92
C PHE A 85 -4.44 4.60 -6.68
N PRO A 86 -4.85 3.52 -5.99
CA PRO A 86 -6.26 3.15 -5.87
C PRO A 86 -7.03 4.03 -4.89
N GLU A 87 -8.35 4.08 -5.07
CA GLU A 87 -9.32 4.72 -4.17
C GLU A 87 -10.08 3.68 -3.33
N LEU A 88 -10.19 2.45 -3.84
CA LEU A 88 -10.82 1.32 -3.17
C LEU A 88 -9.93 0.09 -3.22
N ILE A 89 -9.88 -0.62 -2.10
CA ILE A 89 -9.13 -1.88 -1.97
C ILE A 89 -10.04 -2.91 -1.31
N LEU A 90 -10.31 -4.01 -2.00
CA LEU A 90 -10.88 -5.22 -1.40
C LEU A 90 -9.74 -6.16 -1.04
N VAL A 91 -9.75 -6.68 0.18
CA VAL A 91 -8.85 -7.74 0.63
C VAL A 91 -9.64 -8.86 1.30
N ASN A 92 -9.43 -10.08 0.82
CA ASN A 92 -9.97 -11.31 1.37
C ASN A 92 -8.81 -12.20 1.82
N TRP A 93 -8.92 -12.77 3.01
CA TRP A 93 -7.89 -13.68 3.50
C TRP A 93 -8.45 -14.80 4.37
N PHE A 94 -7.68 -15.86 4.47
CA PHE A 94 -7.87 -16.97 5.39
C PHE A 94 -6.83 -16.88 6.50
N SER A 95 -7.25 -16.96 7.76
CA SER A 95 -6.38 -17.05 8.93
C SER A 95 -6.10 -18.51 9.26
N TYR A 96 -4.83 -18.92 9.24
CA TYR A 96 -4.47 -20.29 9.60
C TYR A 96 -4.67 -20.55 11.10
N ALA A 97 -4.42 -19.56 11.95
CA ALA A 97 -4.59 -19.69 13.40
C ALA A 97 -6.06 -19.86 13.78
N GLU A 98 -6.94 -19.06 13.17
CA GLU A 98 -8.36 -19.01 13.53
C GLU A 98 -9.22 -19.95 12.69
N GLN A 99 -8.70 -20.48 11.57
CA GLN A 99 -9.44 -21.27 10.59
C GLN A 99 -10.67 -20.54 10.03
N LYS A 100 -10.53 -19.22 9.85
CA LYS A 100 -11.60 -18.30 9.46
C LYS A 100 -11.26 -17.50 8.22
N TYR A 101 -12.30 -17.10 7.49
CA TYR A 101 -12.19 -16.17 6.38
C TYR A 101 -12.61 -14.77 6.81
N TYR A 102 -11.89 -13.78 6.32
CA TYR A 102 -12.19 -12.37 6.55
C TYR A 102 -12.21 -11.60 5.24
N THR A 103 -13.04 -10.57 5.20
CA THR A 103 -13.10 -9.61 4.10
C THR A 103 -13.07 -8.18 4.61
N LYS A 104 -12.37 -7.31 3.89
CA LYS A 104 -12.42 -5.87 4.12
C LYS A 104 -12.40 -5.09 2.81
N ILE A 105 -13.31 -4.14 2.70
CA ILE A 105 -13.21 -3.02 1.75
C ILE A 105 -12.60 -1.84 2.50
N ILE A 106 -11.49 -1.32 1.98
CA ILE A 106 -10.78 -0.15 2.46
C ILE A 106 -11.05 0.99 1.47
N LYS A 107 -11.64 2.07 1.97
CA LYS A 107 -11.74 3.33 1.24
C LYS A 107 -10.48 4.13 1.53
N VAL A 108 -9.65 4.34 0.51
CA VAL A 108 -8.42 5.11 0.64
C VAL A 108 -8.81 6.58 0.89
N PRO A 109 -8.27 7.25 1.92
CA PRO A 109 -8.52 8.66 2.14
C PRO A 109 -8.13 9.48 0.90
N PRO A 110 -8.98 10.42 0.44
CA PRO A 110 -8.68 11.21 -0.77
C PRO A 110 -7.36 11.98 -0.70
N ASP A 111 -6.94 12.37 0.51
CA ASP A 111 -5.71 13.09 0.82
C ASP A 111 -4.51 12.16 1.10
N LEU A 112 -4.69 10.83 1.07
CA LEU A 112 -3.63 9.91 1.47
C LEU A 112 -2.40 10.04 0.59
N LEU A 113 -2.58 10.17 -0.72
CA LEU A 113 -1.47 10.30 -1.65
C LEU A 113 -0.69 11.60 -1.40
N ASP A 114 -1.36 12.70 -1.06
CA ASP A 114 -0.69 13.95 -0.70
C ASP A 114 0.11 13.81 0.60
N ARG A 115 -0.45 13.14 1.61
CA ARG A 115 0.28 12.78 2.85
C ARG A 115 1.47 11.87 2.59
N MET A 116 1.35 10.95 1.63
CA MET A 116 2.45 10.07 1.21
C MET A 116 3.56 10.82 0.48
N ARG A 117 3.24 11.93 -0.20
CA ARG A 117 4.23 12.82 -0.83
C ARG A 117 5.06 13.59 0.19
N GLU A 118 4.56 13.78 1.42
CA GLU A 118 5.32 14.45 2.46
C GLU A 118 6.59 13.67 2.77
N PRO A 119 7.76 14.33 2.70
CA PRO A 119 9.02 13.65 2.87
C PRO A 119 9.20 13.14 4.30
N ALA A 120 9.78 11.96 4.43
CA ALA A 120 10.26 11.42 5.70
C ALA A 120 11.77 11.18 5.62
N THR A 121 12.47 11.48 6.71
CA THR A 121 13.90 11.17 6.83
C THR A 121 14.08 9.66 7.03
N TYR A 122 15.05 9.08 6.33
CA TYR A 122 15.41 7.67 6.43
C TYR A 122 16.94 7.51 6.38
N LYS A 123 17.45 6.42 6.97
CA LYS A 123 18.89 6.16 7.09
C LYS A 123 19.27 4.90 6.33
N THR A 124 20.32 4.99 5.54
CA THR A 124 20.94 3.84 4.87
C THR A 124 22.41 3.74 5.30
N PRO A 125 23.12 2.64 4.97
CA PRO A 125 24.56 2.58 5.18
C PRO A 125 25.35 3.71 4.49
N MET A 126 24.76 4.38 3.48
CA MET A 126 25.39 5.47 2.73
C MET A 126 25.13 6.86 3.34
N GLY A 127 24.19 7.01 4.27
CA GLY A 127 23.88 8.29 4.89
C GLY A 127 22.42 8.47 5.29
N VAL A 128 22.07 9.73 5.59
CA VAL A 128 20.71 10.16 5.92
C VAL A 128 20.11 10.83 4.69
N TYR A 129 18.92 10.41 4.31
CA TYR A 129 18.21 10.87 3.12
C TYR A 129 16.78 11.29 3.49
N SER A 130 16.10 11.95 2.55
CA SER A 130 14.73 12.39 2.69
C SER A 130 13.98 12.13 1.38
N GLY A 131 12.76 11.62 1.46
CA GLY A 131 11.95 11.27 0.29
C GLY A 131 10.51 10.92 0.68
N PRO A 132 9.61 10.76 -0.29
CA PRO A 132 8.19 10.49 -0.03
C PRO A 132 8.01 9.17 0.71
N ARG A 133 6.93 9.05 1.50
CA ARG A 133 6.45 7.80 2.11
C ARG A 133 5.80 6.92 1.04
N ASN A 134 6.62 6.33 0.19
CA ASN A 134 6.19 5.63 -1.01
C ASN A 134 5.55 4.25 -0.79
N PHE A 135 5.48 3.77 0.45
CA PHE A 135 4.78 2.54 0.82
C PHE A 135 3.49 2.82 1.58
N MET A 136 2.42 2.15 1.18
CA MET A 136 1.22 1.94 1.99
C MET A 136 1.15 0.46 2.39
N THR A 137 1.34 0.16 3.67
CA THR A 137 1.29 -1.22 4.19
C THR A 137 -0.03 -1.48 4.88
N ILE A 138 -0.72 -2.57 4.51
CA ILE A 138 -1.95 -3.03 5.14
C ILE A 138 -1.62 -4.22 6.04
N GLY A 139 -1.73 -4.04 7.34
CA GLY A 139 -1.60 -5.11 8.31
C GLY A 139 -2.90 -5.90 8.44
N LEU A 140 -2.79 -7.23 8.44
CA LEU A 140 -3.87 -8.18 8.78
C LEU A 140 -3.52 -8.90 10.08
N ALA A 141 -4.32 -8.71 11.12
CA ALA A 141 -4.08 -9.24 12.47
C ALA A 141 -5.23 -10.16 12.95
N PRO A 142 -5.02 -10.89 14.06
CA PRO A 142 -6.05 -11.70 14.71
C PRO A 142 -7.40 -11.00 14.88
N GLY A 143 -8.47 -11.79 14.82
CA GLY A 143 -9.85 -11.33 14.98
C GLY A 143 -10.39 -10.53 13.80
N GLY A 144 -9.59 -10.32 12.74
CA GLY A 144 -9.96 -9.48 11.60
C GLY A 144 -9.54 -8.02 11.76
N THR A 145 -8.60 -7.69 12.65
CA THR A 145 -8.07 -6.34 12.77
C THR A 145 -7.25 -5.97 11.53
N VAL A 146 -7.53 -4.80 10.97
CA VAL A 146 -6.83 -4.23 9.81
C VAL A 146 -6.26 -2.88 10.17
N VAL A 147 -4.98 -2.65 9.88
CA VAL A 147 -4.31 -1.37 10.10
C VAL A 147 -3.58 -0.96 8.84
N VAL A 148 -3.60 0.33 8.53
CA VAL A 148 -2.90 0.88 7.36
C VAL A 148 -1.84 1.86 7.83
N TRP A 149 -0.61 1.67 7.37
CA TRP A 149 0.49 2.61 7.59
C TRP A 149 1.00 3.18 6.28
N ILE A 150 1.53 4.40 6.35
CA ILE A 150 2.39 4.97 5.31
C ILE A 150 3.81 5.16 5.85
N LEU A 151 4.80 4.82 5.04
CA LEU A 151 6.21 4.90 5.40
C LEU A 151 7.10 4.94 4.15
N ASN A 152 8.37 5.31 4.32
CA ASN A 152 9.43 4.97 3.35
C ASN A 152 10.50 4.04 3.93
N GLN A 153 10.57 3.93 5.26
CA GLN A 153 11.46 3.02 5.96
C GLN A 153 10.83 2.62 7.29
N ILE A 154 11.11 1.38 7.72
CA ILE A 154 10.77 0.91 9.07
C ILE A 154 11.30 1.88 10.12
N GLY A 155 10.43 2.31 11.04
CA GLY A 155 10.72 3.27 12.12
C GLY A 155 10.18 4.67 11.87
N ASN A 156 9.61 4.97 10.69
CA ASN A 156 8.93 6.24 10.42
C ASN A 156 7.48 6.10 9.91
N GLU A 157 6.90 4.93 10.16
CA GLU A 157 5.52 4.63 9.86
C GLU A 157 4.55 5.57 10.57
N ILE A 158 3.52 5.98 9.83
CA ILE A 158 2.37 6.71 10.36
C ILE A 158 1.16 5.82 10.19
N GLU A 159 0.51 5.46 11.30
CA GLU A 159 -0.80 4.81 11.27
C GLU A 159 -1.82 5.78 10.68
N VAL A 160 -2.46 5.38 9.58
CA VAL A 160 -3.44 6.17 8.83
C VAL A 160 -4.84 5.84 9.30
N MET A 161 -5.10 4.56 9.51
CA MET A 161 -6.41 4.07 9.92
C MET A 161 -6.33 2.65 10.48
N ARG A 162 -7.32 2.34 11.31
CA ARG A 162 -7.51 1.04 11.96
C ARG A 162 -8.98 0.67 11.87
N MET A 163 -9.24 -0.57 11.50
CA MET A 163 -10.57 -1.06 11.14
C MET A 163 -10.76 -2.50 11.58
N GLN A 164 -12.02 -2.93 11.66
CA GLN A 164 -12.39 -4.33 11.76
C GLN A 164 -12.88 -4.86 10.41
N ALA A 165 -12.43 -6.06 10.06
CA ALA A 165 -12.95 -6.84 8.96
C ALA A 165 -14.15 -7.68 9.36
N THR A 166 -14.87 -8.13 8.35
CA THR A 166 -16.03 -8.99 8.53
C THR A 166 -15.58 -10.44 8.40
N GLU A 167 -15.84 -11.26 9.42
CA GLU A 167 -15.75 -12.72 9.29
C GLU A 167 -16.83 -13.19 8.32
N VAL A 168 -16.45 -14.02 7.34
CA VAL A 168 -17.37 -14.54 6.33
C VAL A 168 -17.36 -16.07 6.32
N PRO A 169 -18.49 -16.72 6.00
CA PRO A 169 -18.52 -18.16 5.83
C PRO A 169 -17.56 -18.61 4.72
N GLY A 170 -16.92 -19.76 4.92
CA GLY A 170 -16.09 -20.40 3.90
C GLY A 170 -15.63 -21.77 4.40
N ASP A 171 -15.28 -22.66 3.47
CA ASP A 171 -14.80 -24.01 3.80
C ASP A 171 -13.27 -23.99 4.06
N PRO A 172 -12.82 -24.26 5.30
CA PRO A 172 -11.39 -24.31 5.61
C PRO A 172 -10.66 -25.49 4.96
N SER A 173 -11.40 -26.52 4.48
CA SER A 173 -10.82 -27.76 3.97
C SER A 173 -9.82 -27.54 2.82
N ARG A 174 -10.05 -26.48 2.02
CA ARG A 174 -9.14 -26.02 0.95
C ARG A 174 -7.71 -25.74 1.45
N PHE A 175 -7.56 -25.41 2.73
CA PHE A 175 -6.29 -25.04 3.35
C PHE A 175 -5.77 -26.10 4.33
N THR A 176 -6.32 -27.32 4.34
CA THR A 176 -5.96 -28.38 5.30
C THR A 176 -4.45 -28.63 5.39
N GLU A 177 -3.80 -28.95 4.27
CA GLU A 177 -2.35 -29.27 4.28
C GLU A 177 -1.49 -28.04 4.61
N ARG A 178 -1.89 -26.85 4.16
CA ARG A 178 -1.19 -25.60 4.51
C ARG A 178 -1.32 -25.28 5.99
N THR A 179 -2.50 -25.53 6.57
CA THR A 179 -2.77 -25.38 8.00
C THR A 179 -1.92 -26.33 8.82
N LYS A 180 -1.81 -27.61 8.43
CA LYS A 180 -0.93 -28.58 9.10
C LYS A 180 0.51 -28.06 9.14
N GLY A 181 1.07 -27.66 8.00
CA GLY A 181 2.43 -27.12 7.94
C GLY A 181 2.59 -25.82 8.75
N TYR A 182 1.58 -24.96 8.80
CA TYR A 182 1.59 -23.77 9.65
C TYR A 182 1.63 -24.14 11.14
N LEU A 183 0.80 -25.08 11.59
CA LEU A 183 0.73 -25.54 12.97
C LEU A 183 1.98 -26.33 13.39
N GLU A 184 2.65 -27.02 12.46
CA GLU A 184 3.96 -27.63 12.72
C GLU A 184 5.02 -26.57 13.05
N ARG A 185 5.00 -25.42 12.36
CA ARG A 185 5.96 -24.33 12.57
C ARG A 185 5.63 -23.42 13.76
N ASN A 186 4.35 -23.21 14.05
CA ASN A 186 3.89 -22.18 14.99
C ASN A 186 3.04 -22.72 16.14
N GLY A 187 2.70 -24.01 16.15
CA GLY A 187 1.75 -24.59 17.09
C GLY A 187 2.23 -24.57 18.55
N ASP A 188 3.53 -24.74 18.79
CA ASP A 188 4.09 -24.60 20.15
C ASP A 188 3.88 -23.18 20.68
N TYR A 189 4.24 -22.17 19.89
CA TYR A 189 4.05 -20.77 20.24
C TYR A 189 2.57 -20.47 20.55
N LEU A 190 1.65 -20.91 19.69
CA LEU A 190 0.21 -20.72 19.89
C LEU A 190 -0.33 -21.44 21.12
N ARG A 191 0.19 -22.63 21.46
CA ARG A 191 -0.22 -23.36 22.68
C ARG A 191 0.22 -22.63 23.94
N GLU A 192 1.41 -22.05 23.93
CA GLU A 192 1.98 -21.35 25.08
C GLU A 192 1.37 -19.96 25.27
N HIS A 193 1.15 -19.21 24.18
CA HIS A 193 0.76 -17.80 24.24
C HIS A 193 -0.70 -17.53 23.85
N GLY A 194 -1.39 -18.53 23.27
CA GLY A 194 -2.67 -18.34 22.63
C GLY A 194 -2.58 -17.52 21.34
N ILE A 195 -3.74 -17.21 20.76
CA ILE A 195 -3.85 -16.20 19.70
C ILE A 195 -4.04 -14.84 20.38
N PRO A 196 -3.05 -13.94 20.36
CA PRO A 196 -3.19 -12.61 20.93
C PRO A 196 -4.22 -11.80 20.12
N MET A 197 -5.31 -11.39 20.75
CA MET A 197 -6.37 -10.61 20.09
C MET A 197 -6.18 -9.09 20.25
N GLU A 198 -5.15 -8.66 20.98
CA GLU A 198 -4.85 -7.25 21.30
C GLU A 198 -3.37 -6.94 21.06
N GLY A 199 -3.00 -5.65 21.04
CA GLY A 199 -1.61 -5.20 20.87
C GLY A 199 -1.09 -5.21 19.43
N TRP A 200 -2.03 -5.30 18.49
CA TRP A 200 -1.88 -5.06 17.06
C TRP A 200 -2.37 -3.66 16.79
#